data_AF-A0A3P1W1K5-F1
#
_entry.id   AF-A0A3P1W1K5-F1
#
_cell.length_a   1.000
_cell.length_b   1.000
_cell.length_c   1.000
_cell.angle_alpha   90.00
_cell.angle_beta   90.00
_cell.angle_gamma   90.00
#
_symmetry.space_group_name_H-M   'P 1'
#
loop_
_entity.id
_entity.type
_entity.pdbx_description
1 polymer ?
#
loop_
_entity_poly.entity_id
_entity_poly.type
_entity_poly.pdbx_seq_one_letter_code
_entity_poly.pdbx_strand_id
1 'polypeptide(L)'
;MNVFEINNDNYIVKVIEEMDLRGAGVGTDLFSYENKNNKKYIGCGTLILIGYDTKKEYLYGKSEYGDKENGIGIYQDNNILIESDNLYAEHKTTEESDYSFKLLKKQCTEYFILNLKTGEYKGSLSEEQQQKILSEKEIKTPMLPIQNFLKLNGKKIKNYEEYEPWMTEH
;
A
#
# COMPACT_ATOMS: atom_id res chain seq x y z
N MET A 1 7.94 4.14 16.03
CA MET A 1 7.66 3.93 14.60
C MET A 1 7.35 5.27 13.96
N ASN A 2 7.84 5.54 12.76
CA ASN A 2 7.40 6.69 11.97
C ASN A 2 6.15 6.33 11.16
N VAL A 3 5.14 7.18 11.20
CA VAL A 3 3.88 6.99 10.46
C VAL A 3 3.58 8.24 9.65
N PHE A 4 3.43 8.10 8.35
CA PHE A 4 2.87 9.14 7.50
C PHE A 4 1.38 8.87 7.31
N GLU A 5 0.54 9.83 7.65
CA GLU A 5 -0.91 9.71 7.52
C GLU A 5 -1.51 11.00 6.97
N ILE A 6 -2.37 10.85 5.97
CA ILE A 6 -3.31 11.86 5.52
C ILE A 6 -4.71 11.28 5.67
N ASN A 7 -5.55 11.97 6.43
CA ASN A 7 -6.91 11.54 6.73
C ASN A 7 -7.85 12.74 6.59
N ASN A 8 -8.89 12.58 5.78
CA ASN A 8 -9.99 13.53 5.66
C ASN A 8 -11.30 12.79 5.41
N ASP A 9 -12.38 13.55 5.22
CA ASP A 9 -13.73 13.01 5.06
C ASP A 9 -13.87 12.04 3.86
N ASN A 10 -13.03 12.17 2.83
CA ASN A 10 -13.13 11.41 1.58
C ASN A 10 -12.21 10.19 1.53
N TYR A 11 -11.00 10.29 2.10
CA TYR A 11 -10.00 9.25 1.97
C TYR A 11 -8.97 9.28 3.11
N ILE A 12 -8.30 8.14 3.27
CA ILE A 12 -7.22 7.90 4.21
C ILE A 12 -6.04 7.30 3.44
N VAL A 13 -4.84 7.82 3.67
CA VAL A 13 -3.58 7.25 3.19
C VAL A 13 -2.68 7.09 4.39
N LYS A 14 -2.10 5.90 4.55
CA LYS A 14 -1.11 5.63 5.58
C LYS A 14 0.10 4.91 5.00
N VAL A 15 1.27 5.31 5.45
CA VAL A 15 2.51 4.57 5.29
C VAL A 15 3.16 4.41 6.65
N ILE A 16 3.37 3.17 7.04
CA ILE A 16 3.84 2.81 8.37
C ILE A 16 5.25 2.25 8.24
N GLU A 17 6.23 2.85 8.91
CA GLU A 17 7.60 2.36 8.96
C GLU A 17 7.64 0.98 9.62
N GLU A 18 8.45 0.07 9.11
CA GLU A 18 8.71 -1.26 9.67
C GLU A 18 8.53 -1.43 11.20
N MET A 19 7.66 -2.38 11.57
CA MET A 19 7.67 -3.09 12.87
C MET A 19 7.61 -4.59 12.60
N ASP A 20 8.29 -5.39 13.43
CA ASP A 20 8.12 -6.85 13.53
C ASP A 20 6.70 -7.16 14.03
N LEU A 21 5.71 -7.01 13.15
CA LEU A 21 4.32 -7.24 13.44
C LEU A 21 4.04 -8.74 13.28
N ARG A 22 3.68 -9.40 14.39
CA ARG A 22 3.29 -10.83 14.51
C ARG A 22 4.44 -11.86 14.57
N GLY A 23 5.67 -11.49 14.92
CA GLY A 23 6.75 -12.46 15.19
C GLY A 23 7.22 -13.29 13.98
N ALA A 24 6.60 -13.10 12.81
CA ALA A 24 7.14 -13.45 11.52
C ALA A 24 7.92 -12.24 11.03
N GLY A 25 9.25 -12.33 11.04
CA GLY A 25 10.18 -11.24 10.74
C GLY A 25 10.12 -10.75 9.30
N VAL A 26 9.01 -10.12 8.92
CA VAL A 26 8.85 -9.43 7.64
C VAL A 26 8.57 -7.98 7.93
N GLY A 27 9.64 -7.30 8.32
CA GLY A 27 9.69 -5.86 8.31
C GLY A 27 9.49 -5.37 6.87
N THR A 28 8.35 -4.71 6.62
CA THR A 28 8.19 -3.90 5.42
C THR A 28 7.40 -2.63 5.71
N ASP A 29 7.71 -1.55 4.99
CA ASP A 29 6.98 -0.27 5.09
C ASP A 29 5.58 -0.41 4.48
N LEU A 30 4.56 -0.59 5.33
CA LEU A 30 3.21 -0.97 4.91
C LEU A 30 2.48 0.20 4.25
N PHE A 31 1.91 -0.05 3.07
CA PHE A 31 1.02 0.88 2.38
C PHE A 31 -0.46 0.57 2.65
N SER A 32 -1.21 1.59 3.06
CA SER A 32 -2.67 1.52 3.19
C SER A 32 -3.32 2.75 2.53
N TYR A 33 -4.36 2.52 1.75
CA TYR A 33 -5.18 3.55 1.11
C TYR A 33 -6.65 3.14 1.15
N GLU A 34 -7.48 4.05 1.64
CA GLU A 34 -8.94 3.91 1.67
C GLU A 34 -9.56 5.15 1.05
N ASN A 35 -10.51 4.95 0.13
CA ASN A 35 -11.36 6.01 -0.39
C ASN A 35 -12.82 5.60 -0.27
N LYS A 36 -13.53 6.32 0.58
CA LYS A 36 -14.91 6.01 0.97
C LYS A 36 -15.89 6.31 -0.15
N ASN A 37 -15.56 7.26 -1.02
CA ASN A 37 -16.46 7.72 -2.08
C ASN A 37 -16.62 6.67 -3.19
N ASN A 38 -15.54 5.98 -3.55
CA ASN A 38 -15.55 4.94 -4.59
C ASN A 38 -15.33 3.52 -4.06
N LYS A 39 -15.40 3.34 -2.73
CA LYS A 39 -15.18 2.04 -2.04
C LYS A 39 -13.89 1.38 -2.51
N LYS A 40 -12.81 2.14 -2.58
CA LYS A 40 -11.50 1.63 -2.95
C LYS A 40 -10.65 1.45 -1.70
N TYR A 41 -10.25 0.22 -1.42
CA TYR A 41 -9.46 -0.14 -0.25
C TYR A 41 -8.25 -0.94 -0.72
N ILE A 42 -7.07 -0.48 -0.37
CA ILE A 42 -5.80 -1.14 -0.70
C ILE A 42 -5.02 -1.16 0.61
N GLY A 43 -4.96 -2.32 1.24
CA GLY A 43 -4.10 -2.58 2.38
C GLY A 43 -3.19 -3.73 1.98
N CYS A 44 -2.20 -3.45 1.13
CA CYS A 44 -1.31 -4.50 0.66
C CYS A 44 0.12 -4.00 0.57
N GLY A 45 1.05 -4.86 1.00
CA GLY A 45 2.42 -4.84 0.52
C GLY A 45 3.30 -3.68 0.99
N THR A 46 4.57 -3.78 0.59
CA THR A 46 5.61 -2.79 0.87
C THR A 46 5.49 -1.62 -0.10
N LEU A 47 5.51 -0.39 0.41
CA LEU A 47 5.65 0.79 -0.43
C LEU A 47 7.11 0.95 -0.89
N ILE A 48 7.32 0.83 -2.20
CA ILE A 48 8.52 1.34 -2.86
C ILE A 48 8.22 2.75 -3.37
N LEU A 49 8.87 3.74 -2.77
CA LEU A 49 8.76 5.12 -3.19
C LEU A 49 9.54 5.34 -4.49
N ILE A 50 8.83 5.58 -5.59
CA ILE A 50 9.42 5.86 -6.90
C ILE A 50 9.66 7.36 -7.06
N GLY A 51 8.78 8.19 -6.51
CA GLY A 51 8.95 9.63 -6.49
C GLY A 51 7.87 10.40 -5.73
N TYR A 52 8.08 11.69 -5.57
CA TYR A 52 7.09 12.65 -5.09
C TYR A 52 7.44 14.02 -5.66
N ASP A 53 6.47 14.91 -5.83
CA ASP A 53 6.75 16.29 -6.25
C ASP A 53 7.21 17.13 -5.04
N THR A 54 7.94 18.22 -5.29
CA THR A 54 8.48 19.07 -4.20
C THR A 54 7.39 19.69 -3.33
N LYS A 55 6.18 19.85 -3.87
CA LYS A 55 4.99 20.34 -3.17
C LYS A 55 4.25 19.22 -2.40
N LYS A 56 4.66 17.96 -2.56
CA LYS A 56 4.04 16.77 -1.94
C LYS A 56 2.55 16.67 -2.24
N GLU A 57 2.16 17.09 -3.45
CA GLU A 57 0.82 16.91 -3.97
C GLU A 57 0.63 15.50 -4.53
N TYR A 58 1.69 14.87 -5.04
CA TYR A 58 1.62 13.54 -5.63
C TYR A 58 2.64 12.60 -5.01
N LEU A 59 2.17 11.40 -4.70
CA LEU A 59 3.00 10.25 -4.36
C LEU A 59 3.03 9.32 -5.58
N TYR A 60 4.23 8.96 -6.01
CA TYR A 60 4.49 8.01 -7.09
C TYR A 60 5.10 6.77 -6.46
N GLY A 61 4.34 5.69 -6.45
CA GLY A 61 4.71 4.49 -5.71
C GLY A 61 4.63 3.24 -6.55
N LYS A 62 5.27 2.20 -6.04
CA LYS A 62 4.96 0.82 -6.37
C LYS A 62 4.60 0.14 -5.06
N SER A 63 3.44 -0.51 -5.02
CA SER A 63 3.13 -1.46 -3.96
C SER A 63 3.69 -2.81 -4.38
N GLU A 64 4.40 -3.51 -3.49
CA GLU A 64 4.87 -4.87 -3.73
C GLU A 64 4.29 -5.83 -2.69
N TYR A 65 3.54 -6.81 -3.17
CA TYR A 65 3.00 -7.84 -2.30
C TYR A 65 4.08 -8.87 -1.95
N GLY A 66 4.19 -9.19 -0.67
CA GLY A 66 5.18 -10.13 -0.14
C GLY A 66 4.99 -11.58 -0.61
N ASP A 67 5.81 -12.47 -0.05
CA ASP A 67 5.74 -13.89 -0.33
C ASP A 67 4.58 -14.60 0.39
N LYS A 68 4.28 -15.83 -0.07
CA LYS A 68 3.11 -16.64 0.34
C LYS A 68 2.95 -16.82 1.85
N GLU A 69 4.06 -16.81 2.58
CA GLU A 69 4.07 -17.05 4.01
C GLU A 69 3.75 -15.81 4.85
N ASN A 70 3.82 -14.60 4.27
CA ASN A 70 3.71 -13.33 5.00
C ASN A 70 2.82 -12.28 4.33
N GLY A 71 2.25 -12.58 3.16
CA GLY A 71 1.31 -11.70 2.48
C GLY A 71 -0.07 -11.76 3.12
N ILE A 72 -0.40 -10.75 3.92
CA ILE A 72 -1.76 -10.42 4.34
C ILE A 72 -2.14 -9.13 3.61
N GLY A 73 -3.35 -9.06 3.07
CA GLY A 73 -3.81 -7.82 2.46
C GLY A 73 -5.23 -7.84 1.94
N ILE A 74 -5.76 -6.63 1.76
CA ILE A 74 -7.07 -6.35 1.20
C ILE A 74 -6.91 -5.54 -0.09
N TYR A 75 -7.53 -6.02 -1.15
CA TYR A 75 -7.77 -5.24 -2.36
C TYR A 75 -9.27 -5.18 -2.62
N GLN A 76 -9.82 -3.98 -2.58
CA GLN A 76 -11.17 -3.68 -2.99
C GLN A 76 -11.17 -2.57 -4.03
N ASP A 77 -11.78 -2.84 -5.18
CA ASP A 77 -12.10 -1.82 -6.18
C ASP A 77 -13.55 -2.05 -6.65
N ASN A 78 -14.44 -1.14 -6.24
CA ASN A 78 -15.89 -1.26 -6.44
C ASN A 78 -16.47 -2.57 -5.87
N ASN A 79 -16.86 -3.50 -6.75
CA ASN A 79 -17.48 -4.79 -6.40
C ASN A 79 -16.46 -5.92 -6.30
N ILE A 80 -15.21 -5.70 -6.69
CA ILE A 80 -14.14 -6.68 -6.54
C ILE A 80 -13.60 -6.51 -5.13
N LEU A 81 -13.71 -7.55 -4.31
CA LEU A 81 -13.10 -7.64 -2.99
C LEU A 81 -12.26 -8.92 -2.94
N ILE A 82 -11.00 -8.78 -2.56
CA ILE A 82 -10.08 -9.89 -2.32
C ILE A 82 -9.40 -9.60 -1.00
N GLU A 83 -9.61 -10.47 -0.02
CA GLU A 83 -9.03 -10.36 1.31
C GLU A 83 -8.32 -11.66 1.62
N SER A 84 -7.04 -11.58 2.00
CA SER A 84 -6.22 -12.77 2.31
C SER A 84 -6.91 -13.76 3.25
N ASP A 85 -7.64 -13.26 4.25
CA ASP A 85 -8.19 -14.08 5.33
C ASP A 85 -9.42 -14.87 4.87
N ASN A 86 -10.24 -14.27 3.99
CA ASN A 86 -11.34 -14.98 3.33
C ASN A 86 -10.83 -16.06 2.36
N LEU A 87 -9.64 -15.90 1.78
CA LEU A 87 -9.04 -16.93 0.93
C LEU A 87 -8.59 -18.15 1.76
N TYR A 88 -8.11 -17.99 2.99
CA TYR A 88 -7.76 -19.13 3.83
C TYR A 88 -8.98 -19.80 4.48
N ALA A 89 -10.02 -19.03 4.82
CA ALA A 89 -11.24 -19.57 5.45
C ALA A 89 -12.20 -20.26 4.46
N GLU A 90 -12.23 -19.83 3.19
CA GLU A 90 -13.18 -20.36 2.19
C GLU A 90 -12.60 -21.47 1.28
N HIS A 91 -11.27 -21.62 1.21
CA HIS A 91 -10.65 -22.62 0.33
C HIS A 91 -10.45 -23.97 1.02
N LYS A 92 -10.98 -25.02 0.37
CA LYS A 92 -10.95 -26.40 0.88
C LYS A 92 -9.70 -27.15 0.41
N THR A 93 -8.94 -26.59 -0.54
CA THR A 93 -7.79 -27.23 -1.19
C THR A 93 -6.60 -26.27 -1.37
N THR A 94 -5.39 -26.83 -1.48
CA THR A 94 -4.15 -26.07 -1.72
C THR A 94 -4.16 -25.30 -3.04
N GLU A 95 -4.78 -25.86 -4.09
CA GLU A 95 -4.85 -25.23 -5.43
C GLU A 95 -5.68 -23.95 -5.43
N GLU A 96 -6.80 -23.93 -4.71
CA GLU A 96 -7.66 -22.75 -4.57
C GLU A 96 -6.95 -21.63 -3.79
N SER A 97 -6.25 -21.99 -2.70
CA SER A 97 -5.39 -21.06 -1.95
C SER A 97 -4.27 -20.46 -2.82
N ASP A 98 -3.60 -21.27 -3.63
CA ASP A 98 -2.55 -20.82 -4.55
C ASP A 98 -3.07 -19.86 -5.64
N TYR A 99 -4.26 -20.15 -6.17
CA TYR A 99 -4.90 -19.29 -7.17
C TYR A 99 -5.22 -17.91 -6.58
N SER A 100 -5.80 -17.89 -5.40
CA SER A 100 -6.22 -16.69 -4.70
C SER A 100 -5.05 -15.83 -4.25
N PHE A 101 -3.97 -16.45 -3.75
CA PHE A 101 -2.73 -15.75 -3.47
C PHE A 101 -2.15 -15.09 -4.73
N LYS A 102 -2.14 -15.79 -5.88
CA LYS A 102 -1.67 -15.21 -7.16
C LYS A 102 -2.53 -14.04 -7.59
N LEU A 103 -3.85 -14.11 -7.38
CA LEU A 103 -4.76 -13.03 -7.71
C LEU A 103 -4.50 -11.80 -6.83
N LEU A 104 -4.40 -11.97 -5.51
CA LEU A 104 -4.10 -10.89 -4.58
C LEU A 104 -2.72 -10.29 -4.84
N LYS A 105 -1.68 -11.12 -5.01
CA LYS A 105 -0.34 -10.67 -5.41
C LYS A 105 -0.36 -9.82 -6.66
N LYS A 106 -1.16 -10.21 -7.67
CA LYS A 106 -1.30 -9.48 -8.92
C LYS A 106 -1.98 -8.12 -8.72
N GLN A 107 -3.01 -8.02 -7.89
CA GLN A 107 -3.73 -6.76 -7.66
C GLN A 107 -2.97 -5.81 -6.72
N CYS A 108 -2.31 -6.37 -5.71
CA CYS A 108 -1.54 -5.63 -4.73
C CYS A 108 -0.13 -5.24 -5.23
N THR A 109 0.35 -5.82 -6.33
CA THR A 109 1.64 -5.47 -6.94
C THR A 109 1.42 -4.60 -8.17
N GLU A 110 1.44 -3.28 -7.97
CA GLU A 110 1.20 -2.32 -9.04
C GLU A 110 2.00 -1.03 -8.86
N TYR A 111 2.30 -0.37 -9.99
CA TYR A 111 2.71 1.03 -9.98
C TYR A 111 1.48 1.92 -9.92
N PHE A 112 1.58 2.99 -9.15
CA PHE A 112 0.47 3.90 -8.93
C PHE A 112 0.91 5.36 -8.82
N ILE A 113 -0.09 6.23 -8.95
CA ILE A 113 -0.02 7.66 -8.67
C ILE A 113 -1.16 8.00 -7.74
N LEU A 114 -0.85 8.70 -6.66
CA LEU A 114 -1.80 9.13 -5.67
C LEU A 114 -1.71 10.64 -5.48
N ASN A 115 -2.82 11.34 -5.69
CA ASN A 115 -2.94 12.75 -5.35
C ASN A 115 -3.22 12.89 -3.85
N LEU A 116 -2.26 13.40 -3.09
CA LEU A 116 -2.30 13.60 -1.64
C LEU A 116 -3.17 14.79 -1.20
N LYS A 117 -3.79 15.54 -2.14
CA LYS A 117 -4.80 16.56 -1.82
C LYS A 117 -6.21 16.02 -2.03
N THR A 118 -6.46 15.37 -3.17
CA THR A 118 -7.81 14.94 -3.57
C THR A 118 -8.11 13.50 -3.19
N GLY A 119 -7.08 12.67 -2.97
CA GLY A 119 -7.24 11.23 -2.81
C GLY A 119 -7.51 10.52 -4.13
N GLU A 120 -7.25 11.14 -5.28
CA GLU A 120 -7.37 10.47 -6.56
C GLU A 120 -6.24 9.44 -6.71
N TYR A 121 -6.62 8.17 -6.86
CA TYR A 121 -5.70 7.04 -7.01
C TYR A 121 -5.78 6.47 -8.43
N LYS A 122 -4.65 6.46 -9.13
CA LYS A 122 -4.48 5.82 -10.43
C LYS A 122 -3.47 4.68 -10.31
N GLY A 123 -3.98 3.45 -10.27
CA GLY A 123 -3.18 2.23 -10.23
C GLY A 123 -2.97 1.58 -11.60
N SER A 124 -2.46 0.35 -11.57
CA SER A 124 -2.28 -0.57 -12.68
C SER A 124 -1.43 0.00 -13.82
N LEU A 125 -0.46 0.82 -13.45
CA LEU A 125 0.52 1.37 -14.38
C LEU A 125 1.61 0.34 -14.64
N SER A 126 2.11 0.31 -15.88
CA SER A 126 3.39 -0.33 -16.16
C SER A 126 4.54 0.54 -15.64
N GLU A 127 5.71 -0.07 -15.45
CA GLU A 127 6.92 0.66 -15.11
C GLU A 127 7.24 1.75 -16.15
N GLU A 128 7.12 1.42 -17.45
CA GLU A 128 7.34 2.37 -18.55
C GLU A 128 6.37 3.56 -18.49
N GLN A 129 5.09 3.31 -18.16
CA GLN A 129 4.10 4.38 -17.99
C GLN A 129 4.47 5.28 -16.80
N GLN A 130 4.89 4.69 -15.68
CA GLN A 130 5.31 5.45 -14.51
C GLN A 130 6.55 6.31 -14.83
N GLN A 131 7.57 5.73 -15.48
CA GLN A 131 8.78 6.45 -15.87
C GLN A 131 8.49 7.61 -16.83
N LYS A 132 7.59 7.39 -17.81
CA LYS A 132 7.14 8.44 -18.72
C LYS A 132 6.50 9.61 -17.96
N ILE A 133 5.60 9.31 -17.01
CA ILE A 133 4.92 10.35 -16.22
C ILE A 133 5.92 11.13 -15.36
N LEU A 134 6.86 10.44 -14.70
CA LEU A 134 7.90 11.10 -13.92
C LEU A 134 8.74 12.05 -14.78
N SER A 135 9.12 11.61 -15.98
CA SER A 135 9.87 12.45 -16.92
C SER A 135 9.06 13.66 -17.40
N GLU A 136 7.77 13.48 -17.73
CA GLU A 136 6.87 14.57 -18.15
C GLU A 136 6.63 15.59 -17.03
N LYS A 137 6.63 15.14 -15.79
CA LYS A 137 6.47 15.97 -14.59
C LYS A 137 7.80 16.52 -14.05
N GLU A 138 8.91 16.27 -14.75
CA GLU A 138 10.27 16.64 -14.35
C GLU A 138 10.64 16.18 -12.93
N ILE A 139 10.06 15.06 -12.49
CA ILE A 139 10.36 14.45 -11.20
C ILE A 139 11.69 13.72 -11.33
N LYS A 140 12.71 14.25 -10.66
CA LYS A 140 14.07 13.69 -10.69
C LYS A 140 14.16 12.45 -9.82
N THR A 141 14.67 11.36 -10.39
CA THR A 141 15.10 10.13 -9.70
C THR A 141 16.60 10.28 -9.39
N PRO A 142 17.03 10.38 -8.12
CA PRO A 142 16.46 9.64 -7.01
C PRO A 142 15.85 10.54 -5.94
N MET A 143 14.57 10.27 -5.65
CA MET A 143 13.93 10.76 -4.43
C MET A 143 14.44 9.98 -3.21
N LEU A 144 14.16 10.48 -2.02
CA LEU A 144 14.59 9.86 -0.77
C LEU A 144 14.10 8.41 -0.65
N PRO A 145 14.88 7.50 -0.04
CA PRO A 145 14.37 6.21 0.42
C PRO A 145 13.13 6.41 1.29
N ILE A 146 12.22 5.44 1.29
CA ILE A 146 10.96 5.54 2.03
C ILE A 146 11.19 5.81 3.53
N GLN A 147 12.22 5.23 4.15
CA GLN A 147 12.54 5.50 5.56
C GLN A 147 12.93 6.97 5.79
N ASN A 148 13.64 7.58 4.85
CA ASN A 148 13.99 9.00 4.92
C ASN A 148 12.77 9.89 4.65
N PHE A 149 11.90 9.50 3.72
CA PHE A 149 10.61 10.16 3.52
C PHE A 149 9.77 10.13 4.80
N LEU A 150 9.64 8.99 5.47
CA LEU A 150 8.88 8.84 6.71
C LEU A 150 9.48 9.64 7.86
N LYS A 151 10.82 9.70 7.99
CA LYS A 151 11.48 10.55 9.01
C LYS A 151 11.20 12.05 8.81
N LEU A 152 11.11 12.51 7.57
CA LEU A 152 10.91 13.93 7.27
C LEU A 152 9.44 14.34 7.22
N ASN A 153 8.55 13.43 6.85
CA ASN A 153 7.14 13.74 6.57
C ASN A 153 6.17 13.07 7.53
N GLY A 154 6.58 11.97 8.17
CA GLY A 154 5.78 11.26 9.14
C GLY A 154 5.87 11.85 10.55
N LYS A 155 5.06 11.28 11.44
CA LYS A 155 5.06 11.55 12.88
C LYS A 155 5.63 10.35 13.60
N LYS A 156 6.41 10.60 14.65
CA LYS A 156 6.93 9.53 15.51
C LYS A 156 5.87 9.15 16.54
N ILE A 157 5.36 7.92 16.45
CA ILE A 157 4.40 7.36 17.41
C ILE A 157 5.12 6.36 18.32
N LYS A 158 4.90 6.50 19.63
CA LYS A 158 5.34 5.57 20.68
C LYS A 158 4.14 4.69 21.05
N ASN A 159 4.36 3.39 21.25
CA ASN A 159 3.31 2.40 21.56
C ASN A 159 2.20 2.38 20.50
N TYR A 160 2.59 2.18 19.25
CA TYR A 160 1.63 2.00 18.17
C TYR A 160 1.06 0.58 18.30
N GLU A 161 -0.16 0.48 18.81
CA GLU A 161 -0.85 -0.79 19.09
C GLU A 161 -1.96 -1.09 18.08
N GLU A 162 -2.25 -0.17 17.17
CA GLU A 162 -3.28 -0.33 16.15
C GLU A 162 -2.72 -1.09 14.95
N TYR A 163 -3.11 -2.36 14.82
CA TYR A 163 -3.15 -2.97 13.50
C TYR A 163 -4.26 -2.27 12.71
N GLU A 164 -4.04 -1.98 11.42
CA GLU A 164 -5.12 -1.50 10.55
C GLU A 164 -6.34 -2.44 10.67
N PRO A 165 -7.58 -1.97 10.51
CA PRO A 165 -8.77 -2.81 10.71
C PRO A 165 -8.71 -4.18 10.03
N TRP A 166 -8.18 -4.25 8.81
CA TRP A 166 -7.97 -5.48 8.03
C TRP A 166 -6.85 -6.40 8.56
N MET A 167 -6.04 -5.93 9.52
CA MET A 167 -5.00 -6.67 10.23
C MET A 167 -5.38 -6.98 11.69
N THR A 168 -6.31 -6.25 12.32
CA THR A 168 -6.78 -6.54 13.68
C THR A 168 -7.86 -7.60 13.71
N GLU A 169 -8.68 -7.68 12.67
CA GLU A 169 -9.78 -8.62 12.62
C GLU A 169 -9.32 -9.87 11.87
N HIS A 170 -9.05 -10.94 12.64
CA HIS A 170 -9.38 -12.37 12.41
C HIS A 170 -8.31 -13.31 12.97
#